data_AF-A0A5N9HBS8-F1
#
_entry.id   AF-A0A5N9HBS8-F1
#
_cell.length_a   1.000
_cell.length_b   1.000
_cell.length_c   1.000
_cell.angle_alpha   90.00
_cell.angle_beta   90.00
_cell.angle_gamma   90.00
#
_symmetry.space_group_name_H-M   'P 1'
#
loop_
_entity.id
_entity.type
_entity.pdbx_description
1 polymer ?
#
loop_
_entity_poly.entity_id
_entity_poly.type
_entity_poly.pdbx_seq_one_letter_code
_entity_poly.pdbx_strand_id
1 'polypeptide(L)'
;MSLSQIKRAQLLNRRWLPLAVGLMAIMFALGCYDSNTGDANIGGAINFKLPAFPETGSNRVQVFTEMHYQPSYRTQESPRLLPPDGSVPITGAEVVYASIDEYKNLVRTSSDVVSGQKLFTVNCQVCHGQNLDGTGPAAAYMVTNGPVPANLRLDLTKNSTDGEL
;
A
#
# COMPACT_ATOMS: atom_id res chain seq x y z
N MET A 1 1.31 -52.92 47.58
CA MET A 1 0.12 -52.31 46.96
C MET A 1 -0.72 -53.42 46.34
N SER A 2 -1.98 -53.60 46.76
CA SER A 2 -2.81 -54.76 46.37
C SER A 2 -3.23 -54.72 44.90
N LEU A 3 -3.27 -55.88 44.23
CA LEU A 3 -3.76 -56.08 42.85
C LEU A 3 -5.15 -55.48 42.59
N SER A 4 -5.99 -55.32 43.62
CA SER A 4 -7.31 -54.68 43.51
C SER A 4 -7.23 -53.16 43.31
N GLN A 5 -6.21 -52.50 43.87
CA GLN A 5 -6.02 -51.04 43.77
C GLN A 5 -5.51 -50.65 42.37
N ILE A 6 -4.66 -51.48 41.77
CA ILE A 6 -4.12 -51.28 40.42
C ILE A 6 -5.24 -51.40 39.36
N LYS A 7 -6.09 -52.43 39.47
CA LYS A 7 -7.24 -52.59 38.55
C LYS A 7 -8.26 -51.45 38.68
N ARG A 8 -8.49 -50.93 39.88
CA ARG A 8 -9.41 -49.80 40.13
C ARG A 8 -8.90 -48.48 39.53
N ALA A 9 -7.59 -48.23 39.62
CA ALA A 9 -6.94 -47.08 38.96
C ALA A 9 -6.94 -47.19 37.43
N GLN A 10 -6.68 -48.39 36.88
CA GLN A 10 -6.74 -48.64 35.44
C GLN A 10 -8.16 -48.53 34.85
N LEU A 11 -9.18 -48.97 35.59
CA LEU A 11 -10.60 -48.84 35.19
C LEU A 11 -11.11 -47.39 35.29
N LEU A 12 -10.65 -46.62 36.28
CA LEU A 12 -10.93 -45.18 36.35
C LEU A 12 -10.34 -44.48 35.12
N ASN A 13 -9.06 -44.69 34.83
CA ASN A 13 -8.38 -44.01 33.71
C ASN A 13 -8.99 -44.36 32.34
N ARG A 14 -9.41 -45.62 32.15
CA ARG A 14 -10.04 -46.11 30.90
C ARG A 14 -11.46 -45.58 30.66
N ARG A 15 -12.15 -45.10 31.70
CA ARG A 15 -13.46 -44.44 31.58
C ARG A 15 -13.37 -42.95 31.30
N TRP A 16 -12.29 -42.28 31.74
CA TRP A 16 -12.10 -40.84 31.55
C TRP A 16 -11.52 -40.50 30.18
N LEU A 17 -10.73 -41.39 29.59
CA LEU A 17 -10.18 -41.22 28.25
C LEU A 17 -11.24 -41.01 27.15
N PRO A 18 -12.31 -41.83 27.02
CA PRO A 18 -13.34 -41.59 26.01
C PRO A 18 -14.18 -40.33 26.29
N LEU A 19 -14.35 -39.96 27.56
CA LEU A 19 -15.01 -38.71 27.96
C LEU A 19 -14.18 -37.48 27.55
N ALA A 20 -12.87 -37.50 27.81
CA ALA A 20 -11.97 -36.42 27.41
C ALA A 20 -11.89 -36.27 25.89
N VAL A 21 -11.80 -37.39 25.16
CA VAL A 21 -11.80 -37.39 23.69
C VAL A 21 -13.15 -36.89 23.13
N GLY A 22 -14.27 -37.31 23.72
CA GLY A 22 -15.60 -36.82 23.35
C GLY A 22 -15.75 -35.32 23.57
N LEU A 23 -15.25 -34.80 24.70
CA LEU A 23 -15.31 -33.38 25.03
C LEU A 23 -14.40 -32.55 24.12
N MET A 24 -13.23 -33.07 23.76
CA MET A 24 -12.33 -32.44 22.79
C MET A 24 -12.94 -32.40 21.38
N ALA A 25 -13.61 -33.48 20.95
CA ALA A 25 -14.31 -33.53 19.66
C ALA A 25 -15.48 -32.53 19.59
N ILE A 26 -16.21 -32.33 20.69
CA ILE A 26 -17.27 -31.32 20.80
C ILE A 26 -16.70 -29.90 20.68
N MET A 27 -15.54 -29.63 21.30
CA MET A 27 -14.86 -28.33 21.17
C MET A 27 -14.42 -28.04 19.74
N PHE A 28 -13.94 -29.05 19.00
CA PHE A 28 -13.61 -28.91 17.58
C PHE A 28 -14.85 -28.72 16.70
N ALA A 29 -15.98 -29.37 17.03
CA ALA A 29 -17.22 -29.26 16.27
C ALA A 29 -17.92 -27.89 16.44
N LEU A 30 -17.70 -27.21 17.57
CA LEU A 30 -18.28 -25.90 17.89
C LEU A 30 -17.30 -24.73 17.65
N GLY A 31 -16.08 -25.03 17.20
CA GLY A 31 -15.04 -24.05 16.90
C GLY A 31 -15.12 -23.57 15.45
N CYS A 32 -15.25 -22.27 15.24
CA CYS A 32 -15.08 -21.63 13.93
C CYS A 32 -13.76 -20.88 13.91
N TYR A 33 -13.02 -20.99 12.80
CA TYR A 33 -11.79 -20.26 12.58
C TYR A 33 -11.78 -19.64 11.17
N ASP A 34 -11.65 -18.32 11.09
CA ASP A 34 -11.44 -17.58 9.84
C ASP A 34 -9.93 -17.37 9.62
N SER A 35 -9.38 -18.04 8.61
CA SER A 35 -7.97 -17.92 8.27
C SER A 35 -7.57 -16.57 7.69
N ASN A 36 -8.49 -15.79 7.13
CA ASN A 36 -8.18 -14.50 6.53
C ASN A 36 -8.03 -13.40 7.58
N THR A 37 -8.82 -13.45 8.65
CA THR A 37 -8.83 -12.42 9.72
C THR A 37 -8.20 -12.91 11.02
N GLY A 38 -7.97 -14.22 11.15
CA GLY A 38 -7.45 -14.84 12.36
C GLY A 38 -8.52 -15.00 13.45
N ASP A 39 -9.81 -14.78 13.16
CA ASP A 39 -10.88 -14.86 14.16
C ASP A 39 -11.18 -16.32 14.52
N ALA A 40 -11.00 -16.67 15.79
CA ALA A 40 -11.37 -17.97 16.34
C ALA A 40 -12.48 -17.81 17.40
N ASN A 41 -13.57 -18.52 17.21
CA ASN A 41 -14.72 -18.55 18.11
C ASN A 41 -15.05 -19.98 18.53
N ILE A 42 -15.35 -20.18 19.82
CA ILE A 42 -15.87 -21.46 20.33
C ILE A 42 -17.25 -21.21 20.93
N GLY A 43 -18.30 -21.71 20.27
CA GLY A 43 -19.68 -21.71 20.78
C GLY A 43 -20.26 -20.32 21.08
N GLY A 44 -19.78 -19.25 20.43
CA GLY A 44 -20.26 -17.87 20.61
C GLY A 44 -19.73 -17.14 21.84
N ALA A 45 -19.27 -17.86 22.87
CA ALA A 45 -18.90 -17.29 24.16
C ALA A 45 -17.40 -16.97 24.32
N ILE A 46 -16.53 -17.66 23.57
CA ILE A 46 -15.08 -17.52 23.67
C ILE A 46 -14.56 -17.02 22.33
N ASN A 47 -13.93 -15.85 22.32
CA ASN A 47 -13.36 -15.21 21.13
C ASN A 47 -11.88 -14.93 21.37
N PHE A 48 -11.02 -15.34 20.45
CA PHE A 48 -9.58 -15.05 20.46
C PHE A 48 -9.05 -14.97 19.04
N LYS A 49 -7.86 -14.38 18.87
CA LYS A 49 -7.18 -14.27 17.58
C LYS A 49 -6.10 -15.34 17.44
N LEU A 50 -6.06 -15.96 16.27
CA LEU A 50 -5.02 -16.87 15.81
C LEU A 50 -4.29 -16.25 14.61
N PRO A 51 -3.13 -16.80 14.20
CA PRO A 51 -2.37 -16.24 13.09
C PRO A 51 -3.13 -16.25 11.77
N ALA A 52 -3.39 -15.09 11.18
CA ALA A 52 -4.09 -14.99 9.90
C ALA A 52 -3.15 -15.20 8.70
N PHE A 53 -3.74 -15.68 7.61
CA PHE A 53 -3.14 -15.93 6.30
C PHE A 53 -3.95 -15.17 5.24
N PRO A 54 -3.85 -13.84 5.20
CA PRO A 54 -4.66 -13.04 4.30
C PRO A 54 -4.23 -13.22 2.84
N GLU A 55 -5.20 -13.22 1.93
CA GLU A 55 -4.94 -13.26 0.48
C GLU A 55 -4.28 -11.97 -0.04
N THR A 56 -4.50 -10.85 0.66
CA THR A 56 -4.03 -9.52 0.26
C THR A 56 -3.26 -8.79 1.38
N GLY A 57 -2.50 -7.76 0.98
CA GLY A 57 -1.71 -6.91 1.85
C GLY A 57 -0.23 -7.33 1.97
N SER A 58 0.50 -6.71 2.89
CA SER A 58 1.97 -6.72 2.91
C SER A 58 2.58 -8.00 3.49
N ASN A 59 1.83 -8.75 4.29
CA ASN A 59 2.34 -9.91 5.02
C ASN A 59 1.57 -11.19 4.67
N ARG A 60 2.31 -12.27 4.40
CA ARG A 60 1.75 -13.61 4.10
C ARG A 60 1.18 -14.32 5.32
N VAL A 61 1.73 -14.02 6.51
CA VAL A 61 1.29 -14.57 7.80
C VAL A 61 1.32 -13.44 8.81
N GLN A 62 0.26 -13.34 9.61
CA GLN A 62 0.15 -12.33 10.65
C GLN A 62 -0.10 -13.02 11.97
N VAL A 63 0.88 -12.99 12.86
CA VAL A 63 0.79 -13.63 14.19
C VAL A 63 0.02 -12.73 15.18
N PHE A 64 -0.03 -11.42 14.93
CA PHE A 64 -0.74 -10.42 15.74
C PHE A 64 -1.69 -9.61 14.85
N THR A 65 -2.87 -10.17 14.58
CA THR A 65 -3.85 -9.65 13.62
C THR A 65 -4.82 -8.63 14.22
N GLU A 66 -4.74 -8.39 15.52
CA GLU A 66 -5.65 -7.52 16.27
C GLU A 66 -5.60 -6.08 15.75
N MET A 67 -4.40 -5.57 15.50
CA MET A 67 -4.17 -4.15 15.15
C MET A 67 -3.35 -3.95 13.88
N HIS A 68 -2.99 -5.04 13.18
CA HIS A 68 -2.19 -4.95 11.95
C HIS A 68 -3.01 -4.38 10.79
N TYR A 69 -4.25 -4.85 10.62
CA TYR A 69 -5.26 -4.23 9.77
C TYR A 69 -6.31 -3.57 10.65
N GLN A 70 -6.52 -2.28 10.42
CA GLN A 70 -7.49 -1.51 11.17
C GLN A 70 -8.74 -1.32 10.31
N PRO A 71 -9.94 -1.13 10.91
CA PRO A 71 -11.15 -0.79 10.16
C PRO A 71 -11.05 0.53 9.39
N SER A 72 -10.03 1.36 9.67
CA SER A 72 -9.75 2.61 8.98
C SER A 72 -8.80 2.40 7.79
N TYR A 73 -9.08 3.06 6.67
CA TYR A 73 -8.25 3.03 5.48
C TYR A 73 -7.08 4.01 5.55
N ARG A 74 -5.89 3.55 5.14
CA ARG A 74 -4.72 4.41 4.90
C ARG A 74 -4.83 5.12 3.54
N THR A 75 -3.99 6.15 3.34
CA THR A 75 -4.00 7.00 2.13
C THR A 75 -3.89 6.24 0.80
N GLN A 76 -3.23 5.07 0.79
CA GLN A 76 -3.05 4.22 -0.38
C GLN A 76 -3.67 2.83 -0.20
N GLU A 77 -4.59 2.68 0.75
CA GLU A 77 -5.35 1.46 0.96
C GLU A 77 -6.64 1.52 0.15
N SER A 78 -7.02 0.39 -0.44
CA SER A 78 -8.30 0.28 -1.13
C SER A 78 -9.44 0.28 -0.11
N PRO A 79 -10.58 0.97 -0.33
CA PRO A 79 -10.97 1.74 -1.50
C PRO A 79 -10.55 3.21 -1.40
N ARG A 80 -9.75 3.67 -2.36
CA ARG A 80 -9.35 5.09 -2.46
C ARG A 80 -10.48 5.90 -3.08
N LEU A 81 -11.14 6.72 -2.28
CA LEU A 81 -12.13 7.68 -2.75
C LEU A 81 -11.42 8.89 -3.38
N LEU A 82 -11.76 9.19 -4.64
CA LEU A 82 -11.31 10.42 -5.29
C LEU A 82 -12.20 11.59 -4.86
N PRO A 83 -11.67 12.83 -4.80
CA PRO A 83 -12.50 14.00 -4.57
C PRO A 83 -13.52 14.18 -5.72
N PRO A 84 -14.70 14.76 -5.47
CA PRO A 84 -15.65 15.11 -6.52
C PRO A 84 -15.03 16.07 -7.54
N ASP A 85 -15.42 15.93 -8.81
CA ASP A 85 -14.95 16.81 -9.88
C ASP A 85 -15.32 18.27 -9.61
N GLY A 86 -14.35 19.17 -9.79
CA GLY A 86 -14.51 20.61 -9.56
C GLY A 86 -14.54 21.03 -8.09
N SER A 87 -14.30 20.12 -7.15
CA SER A 87 -14.13 20.50 -5.74
C SER A 87 -12.89 21.37 -5.52
N VAL A 88 -13.04 22.44 -4.76
CA VAL A 88 -11.96 23.40 -4.45
C VAL A 88 -11.56 23.26 -2.97
N PRO A 89 -10.29 22.97 -2.65
CA PRO A 89 -9.85 22.90 -1.27
C PRO A 89 -9.79 24.30 -0.64
N ILE A 90 -9.80 24.35 0.70
CA ILE A 90 -9.69 25.62 1.46
C ILE A 90 -8.38 26.38 1.18
N THR A 91 -7.37 25.69 0.65
CA THR A 91 -6.08 26.26 0.25
C THR A 91 -6.16 27.03 -1.07
N GLY A 92 -7.31 27.01 -1.76
CA GLY A 92 -7.54 27.65 -3.05
C GLY A 92 -7.60 26.66 -4.21
N ALA A 93 -8.18 27.11 -5.32
CA ALA A 93 -8.23 26.34 -6.56
C ALA A 93 -6.86 26.34 -7.25
N GLU A 94 -6.56 25.26 -7.98
CA GLU A 94 -5.44 25.22 -8.90
C GLU A 94 -5.64 26.27 -10.01
N VAL A 95 -4.57 26.99 -10.36
CA VAL A 95 -4.60 27.94 -11.47
C VAL A 95 -4.39 27.14 -12.76
N VAL A 96 -5.47 26.95 -13.50
CA VAL A 96 -5.43 26.27 -14.80
C VAL A 96 -5.27 27.32 -15.89
N TYR A 97 -4.09 27.35 -16.52
CA TYR A 97 -3.86 28.20 -17.69
C TYR A 97 -4.30 27.45 -18.94
N ALA A 98 -5.23 28.05 -19.69
CA ALA A 98 -5.95 27.37 -20.77
C ALA A 98 -5.30 27.54 -22.16
N SER A 99 -4.27 28.38 -22.28
CA SER A 99 -3.60 28.66 -23.55
C SER A 99 -2.11 28.94 -23.41
N ILE A 100 -1.32 28.59 -24.43
CA ILE A 100 0.13 28.87 -24.49
C ILE A 100 0.43 30.36 -24.32
N ASP A 101 -0.44 31.24 -24.82
CA ASP A 101 -0.24 32.70 -24.67
C ASP A 101 -0.40 33.18 -23.23
N GLU A 102 -1.20 32.47 -22.42
CA GLU A 102 -1.31 32.73 -20.98
C GLU A 102 -0.02 32.33 -20.26
N TYR A 103 0.56 31.19 -20.63
CA TYR A 103 1.85 30.72 -20.11
C TYR A 103 3.00 31.70 -20.39
N LYS A 104 3.04 32.33 -21.58
CA LYS A 104 4.09 33.31 -21.93
C LYS A 104 4.20 34.50 -20.98
N ASN A 105 3.10 34.84 -20.32
CA ASN A 105 3.03 35.98 -19.41
C ASN A 105 3.38 35.61 -17.96
N LEU A 106 3.67 34.32 -17.69
CA LEU A 106 4.07 33.88 -16.37
C LEU A 106 5.51 34.29 -16.08
N VAL A 107 5.64 35.18 -15.11
CA VAL A 107 6.94 35.64 -14.61
C VAL A 107 7.24 34.91 -13.31
N ARG A 108 8.38 34.22 -13.26
CA ARG A 108 8.92 33.66 -12.01
C ARG A 108 9.26 34.81 -11.07
N THR A 109 8.52 34.95 -9.98
CA THR A 109 8.73 36.02 -8.99
C THR A 109 9.89 35.72 -8.02
N SER A 110 10.29 34.44 -7.91
CA SER A 110 11.48 34.01 -7.17
C SER A 110 11.99 32.66 -7.70
N SER A 111 13.30 32.48 -7.79
CA SER A 111 13.91 31.20 -8.18
C SER A 111 14.93 30.75 -7.14
N ASP A 112 14.63 29.65 -6.46
CA ASP A 112 15.64 28.90 -5.72
C ASP A 112 16.28 27.89 -6.68
N VAL A 113 17.47 28.25 -7.17
CA VAL A 113 18.25 27.45 -8.11
C VAL A 113 18.60 26.08 -7.52
N VAL A 114 18.82 25.99 -6.20
CA VAL A 114 19.20 24.73 -5.53
C VAL A 114 18.01 23.77 -5.54
N SER A 115 16.83 24.26 -5.15
CA SER A 115 15.59 23.46 -5.23
C SER A 115 15.24 23.11 -6.67
N GLY A 116 15.40 24.04 -7.61
CA GLY A 116 15.18 23.82 -9.04
C GLY A 116 16.09 22.72 -9.60
N GLN A 117 17.38 22.73 -9.27
CA GLN A 117 18.31 21.68 -9.66
C GLN A 117 17.89 20.31 -9.12
N LYS A 118 17.48 20.24 -7.84
CA LYS A 118 17.00 18.98 -7.24
C LYS A 118 15.75 18.45 -7.96
N LEU A 119 14.80 19.34 -8.26
CA LEU A 119 13.59 18.97 -8.99
C LEU A 119 13.90 18.48 -10.40
N PHE A 120 14.81 19.16 -11.12
CA PHE A 120 15.24 18.75 -12.45
C PHE A 120 15.91 17.37 -12.44
N THR A 121 16.82 17.14 -11.49
CA THR A 121 17.52 15.85 -11.36
C THR A 121 16.57 14.69 -11.09
N VAL A 122 15.52 14.89 -10.27
CA VAL A 122 14.57 13.84 -9.93
C VAL A 122 13.56 13.58 -11.05
N ASN A 123 13.02 14.63 -11.68
CA ASN A 123 11.85 14.51 -12.55
C ASN A 123 12.15 14.64 -14.04
N CYS A 124 13.19 15.40 -14.43
CA CYS A 124 13.42 15.78 -15.82
C CYS A 124 14.67 15.09 -16.41
N GLN A 125 15.74 14.95 -15.63
CA GLN A 125 17.05 14.44 -16.07
C GLN A 125 16.97 13.02 -16.65
N VAL A 126 16.04 12.19 -16.15
CA VAL A 126 15.84 10.82 -16.64
C VAL A 126 15.55 10.76 -18.14
N CYS A 127 14.86 11.78 -18.68
CA CYS A 127 14.54 11.91 -20.10
C CYS A 127 15.44 12.94 -20.80
N HIS A 128 15.62 14.13 -20.21
CA HIS A 128 16.33 15.24 -20.85
C HIS A 128 17.86 15.21 -20.70
N GLY A 129 18.39 14.30 -19.88
CA GLY A 129 19.82 14.14 -19.65
C GLY A 129 20.40 15.21 -18.71
N GLN A 130 21.59 14.94 -18.18
CA GLN A 130 22.30 15.87 -17.28
C GLN A 130 22.80 17.11 -18.03
N ASN A 131 23.08 16.97 -19.33
CA ASN A 131 23.58 18.04 -20.20
C ASN A 131 22.46 18.85 -20.88
N LEU A 132 21.20 18.50 -20.61
CA LEU A 132 20.00 19.11 -21.19
C LEU A 132 19.86 18.88 -22.71
N ASP A 133 20.47 17.82 -23.23
CA ASP A 133 20.57 17.49 -24.65
C ASP A 133 19.47 16.53 -25.15
N GLY A 134 18.57 16.08 -24.27
CA GLY A 134 17.51 15.14 -24.63
C GLY A 134 17.97 13.68 -24.66
N THR A 135 19.18 13.38 -24.19
CA THR A 135 19.76 12.03 -24.24
C THR A 135 19.80 11.35 -22.87
N GLY A 136 18.75 11.53 -22.06
CA GLY A 136 18.62 10.83 -20.78
C GLY A 136 18.51 9.31 -20.96
N PRO A 137 18.77 8.52 -19.90
CA PRO A 137 18.71 7.06 -19.98
C PRO A 137 17.36 6.52 -20.46
N ALA A 138 16.26 7.23 -20.22
CA ALA A 138 14.94 6.86 -20.73
C ALA A 138 14.73 7.18 -22.22
N ALA A 139 15.51 8.11 -22.80
CA ALA A 139 15.31 8.58 -24.18
C ALA A 139 15.43 7.45 -25.21
N ALA A 140 16.33 6.49 -24.97
CA ALA A 140 16.51 5.32 -25.84
C ALA A 140 15.23 4.47 -25.98
N TYR A 141 14.39 4.42 -24.93
CA TYR A 141 13.13 3.67 -24.95
C TYR A 141 11.98 4.44 -25.61
N MET A 142 12.13 5.74 -25.87
CA MET A 142 11.08 6.60 -26.42
C MET A 142 11.13 6.69 -27.94
N VAL A 143 12.28 6.40 -28.58
CA VAL A 143 12.46 6.45 -30.05
C VAL A 143 11.40 5.64 -30.80
N THR A 144 10.93 4.53 -30.23
CA THR A 144 9.90 3.67 -30.84
C THR A 144 8.53 3.79 -30.19
N ASN A 145 8.41 4.44 -29.03
CA ASN A 145 7.22 4.39 -28.17
C ASN A 145 6.58 5.76 -27.89
N GLY A 146 7.12 6.85 -28.44
CA GLY A 146 6.58 8.19 -28.21
C GLY A 146 7.44 9.33 -28.77
N PRO A 147 7.09 10.58 -28.45
CA PRO A 147 7.92 11.73 -28.82
C PRO A 147 9.26 11.69 -28.10
N VAL A 148 10.34 11.94 -28.83
CA VAL A 148 11.69 12.01 -28.25
C VAL A 148 11.84 13.26 -27.37
N PRO A 149 12.56 13.18 -26.23
CA PRO A 149 12.78 14.34 -25.38
C PRO A 149 13.46 15.50 -26.13
N ALA A 150 12.96 16.71 -25.93
CA ALA A 150 13.54 17.92 -26.53
C ALA A 150 14.94 18.21 -25.97
N ASN A 151 15.82 18.70 -26.85
CA ASN A 151 17.12 19.25 -26.48
C ASN A 151 16.93 20.72 -26.04
N LEU A 152 17.11 20.98 -24.75
CA LEU A 152 16.86 22.29 -24.14
C LEU A 152 17.97 23.30 -24.41
N ARG A 153 19.04 22.90 -25.12
CA ARG A 153 20.13 23.80 -25.54
C ARG A 153 19.87 24.44 -26.91
N LEU A 154 18.82 24.04 -27.61
CA LEU A 154 18.45 24.60 -28.91
C LEU A 154 17.95 26.04 -28.75
N ASP A 155 18.14 26.84 -29.80
CA ASP A 155 17.71 28.25 -29.78
C ASP A 155 16.20 28.40 -29.61
N LEU A 156 15.43 27.41 -30.10
CA LEU A 156 13.99 27.36 -29.87
C LEU A 156 13.66 27.41 -28.37
N THR A 157 14.30 26.55 -27.57
CA THR A 157 14.06 26.48 -26.11
C THR A 157 14.68 27.65 -25.37
N LYS A 158 15.87 28.11 -25.79
CA LYS A 158 16.52 29.28 -25.16
C LYS A 158 15.76 30.58 -25.39
N ASN A 159 15.03 30.68 -26.50
CA ASN A 159 14.21 31.84 -26.83
C ASN A 159 12.77 31.72 -26.28
N SER A 160 12.40 30.58 -25.68
CA SER A 160 11.14 30.43 -24.98
C SER A 160 11.14 31.24 -23.68
N THR A 161 9.96 31.70 -23.32
CA THR A 161 9.72 32.35 -22.02
C THR A 161 9.73 31.33 -20.88
N ASP A 162 9.97 31.79 -19.65
CA ASP A 162 10.00 30.93 -18.46
C ASP A 162 8.70 30.16 -18.19
N GLY A 163 7.55 30.64 -18.69
CA GLY A 163 6.28 29.95 -18.55
C GLY A 163 6.00 28.92 -19.65
N GLU A 164 6.72 28.99 -20.78
CA GLU A 164 6.66 27.99 -21.84
C GLU A 164 7.53 26.75 -21.54
N LEU A 165 8.41 26.83 -20.52
CA LEU A 165 9.35 25.79 -20.09
C LEU A 165 8.92 25.16 -18.75
#